data_AF-A0A150R7S8-F1
#
_entry.id   AF-A0A150R7S8-F1
#
_cell.length_a   1.000
_cell.length_b   1.000
_cell.length_c   1.000
_cell.angle_alpha   90.00
_cell.angle_beta   90.00
_cell.angle_gamma   90.00
#
_symmetry.space_group_name_H-M   'P 1'
#
loop_
_entity.id
_entity.type
_entity.pdbx_description
1 polymer ?
#
loop_
_entity_poly.entity_id
_entity_poly.type
_entity_poly.pdbx_seq_one_letter_code
_entity_poly.pdbx_strand_id
1 'polypeptide(L)'
;MRSAVPRSLLTARRLPLTALERLGTVLVDGVAVPLPLPPEMLRGIEAIADEAQTTVGTAARAGDGDLHPIVVFDRHDLCSSSWRIFSR
;
A
#
# COMPACT_ATOMS: atom_id res chain seq x y z
N MET A 1 -9.55 -4.72 -31.96
CA MET A 1 -9.50 -3.32 -31.50
C MET A 1 -8.85 -3.32 -30.12
N ARG A 2 -7.58 -2.90 -29.98
CA ARG A 2 -6.92 -2.81 -28.67
C ARG A 2 -7.31 -1.47 -28.04
N SER A 3 -8.15 -1.48 -27.01
CA SER A 3 -8.46 -0.28 -26.23
C SER A 3 -7.17 0.22 -25.57
N ALA A 4 -6.68 1.39 -25.97
CA ALA A 4 -5.56 2.02 -25.29
C ALA A 4 -5.99 2.41 -23.87
N VAL A 5 -5.16 2.09 -22.88
CA VAL A 5 -5.39 2.51 -21.49
C VAL A 5 -5.38 4.04 -21.43
N PRO A 6 -6.39 4.70 -20.82
CA PRO A 6 -6.42 6.15 -20.68
C PRO A 6 -5.15 6.70 -20.02
N ARG A 7 -4.65 7.83 -20.53
CA ARG A 7 -3.42 8.47 -20.02
C ARG A 7 -3.52 8.82 -18.54
N SER A 8 -4.71 9.13 -18.05
CA SER A 8 -5.00 9.39 -16.62
C SER A 8 -4.66 8.19 -15.73
N LEU A 9 -4.99 6.96 -16.15
CA LEU A 9 -4.67 5.75 -15.40
C LEU A 9 -3.15 5.48 -15.38
N LEU A 10 -2.47 5.77 -16.48
CA LEU A 10 -1.00 5.65 -16.55
C LEU A 10 -0.31 6.68 -15.65
N THR A 11 -0.82 7.91 -15.59
CA THR A 11 -0.34 8.94 -14.66
C THR A 11 -0.59 8.53 -13.21
N ALA A 12 -1.79 8.03 -12.88
CA ALA A 12 -2.12 7.58 -11.53
C ALA A 12 -1.18 6.46 -11.05
N ARG A 13 -0.88 5.47 -11.90
CA ARG A 13 0.06 4.37 -11.59
C ARG A 13 1.47 4.86 -11.19
N ARG A 14 1.89 6.05 -11.62
CA ARG A 14 3.23 6.59 -11.34
C ARG A 14 3.33 7.39 -10.06
N LEU A 15 2.21 7.69 -9.42
CA LEU A 15 2.15 8.61 -8.29
C LEU A 15 1.61 8.00 -6.98
N PRO A 16 1.76 6.69 -6.68
CA PRO A 16 1.17 6.11 -5.48
C PRO A 16 1.74 6.75 -4.20
N LEU A 17 3.06 6.90 -4.10
CA LEU A 17 3.70 7.52 -2.94
C LEU A 17 3.25 8.96 -2.74
N THR A 18 3.38 9.79 -3.79
CA THR A 18 2.97 11.21 -3.75
C THR A 18 1.48 11.39 -3.44
N ALA A 19 0.62 10.46 -3.86
CA ALA A 19 -0.79 10.49 -3.51
C ALA A 19 -1.02 10.19 -2.02
N LEU A 20 -0.32 9.21 -1.46
CA LEU A 20 -0.45 8.80 -0.06
C LEU A 20 0.20 9.79 0.91
N GLU A 21 1.29 10.46 0.52
CA GLU A 21 1.91 11.54 1.29
C GLU A 21 0.97 12.73 1.53
N ARG A 22 -0.09 12.87 0.71
CA ARG A 22 -1.13 13.89 0.93
C ARG A 22 -2.13 13.51 2.03
N LEU A 23 -2.15 12.25 2.44
CA LEU A 23 -3.06 11.74 3.48
C LEU A 23 -2.43 11.75 4.87
N GLY A 24 -1.10 11.83 4.97
CA GLY A 24 -0.39 11.83 6.25
C GLY A 24 1.09 11.52 6.12
N THR A 25 1.72 11.14 7.23
CA THR A 25 3.08 10.59 7.21
C THR A 25 3.02 9.19 6.61
N VAL A 26 3.99 8.82 5.78
CA VAL A 26 4.02 7.50 5.15
C VAL A 26 5.24 6.71 5.59
N LEU A 27 5.04 5.40 5.78
CA LEU A 27 6.10 4.41 5.87
C LEU A 27 5.98 3.46 4.69
N VAL A 28 7.07 3.26 3.98
CA VAL A 28 7.15 2.37 2.83
C VAL A 28 7.95 1.13 3.24
N ASP A 29 7.39 -0.04 2.98
CA ASP A 29 8.08 -1.32 3.15
C ASP A 29 8.08 -2.10 1.83
N GLY A 30 8.96 -3.09 1.70
CA GLY A 30 9.13 -3.91 0.50
C GLY A 30 9.16 -5.39 0.84
N VAL A 31 8.23 -6.15 0.27
CA VAL A 31 8.11 -7.59 0.49
C VAL A 31 7.99 -8.33 -0.84
N ALA A 32 8.76 -9.40 -0.98
CA ALA A 32 8.68 -10.32 -2.11
C ALA A 32 8.00 -11.61 -1.68
N VAL A 33 6.99 -12.04 -2.43
CA VAL A 33 6.30 -13.32 -2.21
C VAL A 33 6.35 -14.20 -3.47
N PRO A 34 6.33 -15.54 -3.35
CA PRO A 34 6.15 -16.44 -4.48
C PRO A 34 4.97 -16.03 -5.37
N LEU A 35 5.13 -16.14 -6.69
CA LEU A 35 4.17 -15.71 -7.72
C LEU A 35 2.68 -16.07 -7.51
N PRO A 36 2.28 -17.22 -6.92
CA PRO A 36 0.86 -17.48 -6.68
C PRO A 36 0.30 -16.75 -5.45
N LEU A 37 1.14 -16.19 -4.58
CA LEU A 37 0.77 -15.63 -3.29
C LEU A 37 0.46 -14.11 -3.24
N PRO A 38 0.73 -13.26 -4.25
CA PRO A 38 0.37 -11.83 -4.15
C PRO A 38 -1.10 -11.56 -3.82
N PRO A 39 -2.10 -12.32 -4.36
CA PRO A 39 -3.49 -12.14 -3.98
C PRO A 39 -3.79 -12.47 -2.51
N GLU A 40 -3.03 -13.38 -1.90
CA GLU A 40 -3.14 -13.70 -0.47
C GLU A 40 -2.47 -12.63 0.38
N MET A 41 -1.26 -12.19 -0.02
CA MET A 41 -0.54 -11.11 0.64
C MET A 41 -1.35 -9.81 0.64
N LEU A 42 -1.98 -9.43 -0.48
CA LEU A 42 -2.84 -8.26 -0.56
C LEU A 42 -4.04 -8.34 0.39
N ARG A 43 -4.67 -9.52 0.51
CA ARG A 43 -5.76 -9.74 1.48
C ARG A 43 -5.29 -9.64 2.93
N GLY A 44 -4.09 -10.14 3.22
CA GLY A 44 -3.47 -9.99 4.54
C GLY A 44 -3.19 -8.52 4.88
N ILE A 45 -2.65 -7.75 3.92
CA ILE A 45 -2.43 -6.31 4.06
C ILE A 45 -3.75 -5.58 4.34
N GLU A 46 -4.81 -5.88 3.59
CA GLU A 46 -6.14 -5.30 3.79
C GLU A 46 -6.70 -5.61 5.18
N ALA A 47 -6.62 -6.86 5.64
CA ALA A 47 -7.07 -7.26 6.97
C ALA A 47 -6.30 -6.54 8.10
N ILE A 48 -4.99 -6.34 7.93
CA ILE A 48 -4.15 -5.59 8.89
C ILE A 48 -4.53 -4.11 8.88
N ALA A 49 -4.77 -3.53 7.70
CA ALA A 49 -5.20 -2.14 7.56
C ALA A 49 -6.52 -1.90 8.30
N ASP A 50 -7.47 -2.82 8.14
CA ASP A 50 -8.75 -2.79 8.85
C ASP A 50 -8.58 -2.97 10.37
N GLU A 51 -7.78 -3.94 10.83
CA GLU A 51 -7.53 -4.13 12.27
C GLU A 51 -6.89 -2.89 12.91
N ALA A 52 -5.91 -2.30 12.23
CA ALA A 52 -5.17 -1.14 12.71
C ALA A 52 -5.90 0.19 12.48
N GLN A 53 -7.07 0.16 11.82
CA GLN A 53 -7.86 1.33 11.45
C GLN A 53 -7.01 2.39 10.73
N THR A 54 -6.21 1.94 9.76
CA THR A 54 -5.32 2.81 8.99
C THR A 54 -5.41 2.59 7.49
N THR A 55 -4.96 3.59 6.72
CA THR A 55 -4.85 3.46 5.27
C THR A 55 -3.53 2.80 4.89
N VAL A 56 -3.61 1.70 4.13
CA VAL A 56 -2.44 1.08 3.51
C VAL A 56 -2.66 1.02 2.00
N GLY A 57 -1.84 1.76 1.26
CA GLY A 57 -1.75 1.59 -0.19
C GLY A 57 -0.76 0.48 -0.53
N THR A 58 -0.89 -0.16 -1.70
CA THR A 58 0.13 -1.14 -2.15
C THR A 58 0.47 -0.89 -3.61
N ALA A 59 1.75 -0.63 -3.88
CA ALA A 59 2.28 -0.59 -5.23
C ALA A 59 2.85 -1.97 -5.58
N ALA A 60 2.44 -2.53 -6.71
CA ALA A 60 2.83 -3.88 -7.11
C ALA A 60 3.17 -3.95 -8.60
N ARG A 61 4.15 -4.80 -8.92
CA ARG A 61 4.38 -5.24 -10.30
C ARG A 61 3.77 -6.63 -10.48
N ALA A 62 2.78 -6.70 -11.37
CA ALA A 62 2.16 -7.97 -11.70
C ALA A 62 3.21 -8.87 -12.40
N GLY A 63 3.49 -10.04 -11.81
CA GLY A 63 4.30 -11.09 -12.44
C GLY A 63 5.62 -11.45 -11.76
N ASP A 64 5.98 -10.83 -10.64
CA ASP A 64 7.23 -11.12 -9.92
C ASP A 64 7.09 -11.20 -8.39
N GLY A 65 5.93 -10.81 -7.87
CA GLY A 65 5.64 -10.90 -6.44
C GLY A 65 6.24 -9.78 -5.60
N ASP A 66 6.78 -8.74 -6.22
CA ASP A 66 7.31 -7.55 -5.55
C ASP A 66 6.17 -6.58 -5.17
N LEU A 67 5.93 -6.46 -3.87
CA LEU A 67 4.86 -5.67 -3.26
C LEU A 67 5.47 -4.61 -2.36
N HIS A 68 5.03 -3.37 -2.53
CA HIS A 68 5.44 -2.23 -1.72
C HIS A 68 4.21 -1.69 -0.97
N PRO A 69 3.86 -2.25 0.20
CA PRO A 69 2.86 -1.66 1.08
C PRO A 69 3.35 -0.32 1.63
N ILE A 70 2.44 0.65 1.67
CA ILE A 70 2.69 2.03 2.07
C ILE A 70 1.66 2.38 3.13
N VAL A 71 2.09 2.41 4.38
CA VAL A 71 1.24 2.70 5.55
C VAL A 71 1.19 4.20 5.75
N VAL A 72 -0.03 4.76 5.79
CA VAL A 72 -0.26 6.14 6.20
C VAL A 72 -0.47 6.16 7.72
N PHE A 73 0.09 7.13 8.41
CA PHE A 73 -0.11 7.33 9.84
C PHE A 73 0.09 8.80 10.25
N ASP A 74 -0.39 9.17 11.43
CA ASP A 74 -0.05 10.44 12.06
C ASP A 74 1.14 10.24 13.01
N ARG A 75 2.26 10.90 12.72
CA ARG A 75 3.48 10.85 13.55
C ARG A 75 3.34 11.58 14.88
N HIS A 76 2.33 12.41 15.04
CA HIS A 76 2.06 13.19 16.25
C HIS A 76 1.03 12.53 17.16
N ASP A 77 0.28 11.54 16.66
CA ASP A 77 -0.66 10.73 17.44
C ASP A 77 -0.10 9.32 17.72
N LEU A 78 0.73 9.23 18.77
CA LEU A 78 1.30 7.97 19.23
C LEU A 78 0.28 7.04 19.92
N CYS A 79 -0.93 7.54 20.20
CA CYS A 79 -2.01 6.77 20.81
C CYS A 79 -2.97 6.19 19.76
N SER A 80 -2.86 6.62 18.50
CA SER A 80 -3.64 6.08 17.39
C SER A 80 -3.48 4.57 17.26
N SER A 81 -4.56 3.90 16.85
CA SER A 81 -4.55 2.48 16.50
C SER A 81 -3.50 2.15 15.43
N SER A 82 -3.16 3.10 14.55
CA SER A 82 -2.12 2.95 13.53
C SER A 82 -0.71 2.79 14.12
N TRP A 83 -0.45 3.35 15.31
CA TRP A 83 0.86 3.21 15.98
C TRP A 83 1.16 1.75 16.37
N ARG A 84 0.11 0.93 16.57
CA ARG A 84 0.25 -0.50 16.90
C ARG A 84 0.98 -1.31 15.84
N ILE A 85 1.02 -0.84 14.60
CA ILE A 85 1.77 -1.48 13.51
C ILE A 85 3.28 -1.47 13.82
N PHE A 86 3.76 -0.42 14.50
CA PHE A 86 5.19 -0.22 14.77
C PHE A 86 5.64 -0.70 16.15
N SER A 87 4.69 -0.98 17.05
CA SER A 87 4.97 -1.28 18.46
C SER A 87 4.80 -2.76 18.83
N ARG A 88 4.70 -3.65 17.84
CA ARG A 88 4.52 -5.10 18.03
C ARG A 88 5.78 -5.83 17.60
#